data_AF-A0A534TX13-F1
#
_entry.id   AF-A0A534TX13-F1
#
_cell.length_a   1.000
_cell.length_b   1.000
_cell.length_c   1.000
_cell.angle_alpha   90.00
_cell.angle_beta   90.00
_cell.angle_gamma   90.00
#
_symmetry.space_group_name_H-M   'P 1'
#
loop_
_entity.id
_entity.type
_entity.pdbx_description
1 polymer ?
#
loop_
_entity_poly.entity_id
_entity_poly.type
_entity_poly.pdbx_seq_one_letter_code
_entity_poly.pdbx_strand_id
1 'polypeptide(L)' 'VNRQLEIVERFQRMEHVRLPNDIDYSLISGLSREVCEKLSRVKPRSLGQASRIAGITPAAIALLSFYIKKKSA' A
#
# COMPACT_ATOMS: atom_id res chain seq x y z
N VAL A 1 18.91 -17.65 1.20
CA VAL A 1 18.76 -16.96 2.50
C VAL A 1 18.58 -15.43 2.36
N ASN A 2 19.11 -14.76 1.32
CA ASN A 2 18.98 -13.30 1.13
C ASN A 2 17.56 -12.76 0.85
N ARG A 3 16.71 -13.53 0.14
CA ARG A 3 15.41 -13.05 -0.33
C ARG A 3 14.40 -12.75 0.80
N GLN A 4 14.48 -13.45 1.93
CA GLN A 4 13.60 -13.16 3.06
C GLN A 4 14.01 -11.88 3.79
N LEU A 5 15.31 -11.61 3.89
CA LEU A 5 15.83 -10.37 4.47
C LEU A 5 15.43 -9.14 3.62
N GLU A 6 15.54 -9.22 2.30
CA GLU A 6 15.09 -8.14 1.40
C GLU A 6 13.59 -7.83 1.54
N ILE A 7 12.77 -8.87 1.73
CA ILE A 7 11.34 -8.71 1.98
C ILE A 7 11.14 -7.97 3.30
N VAL A 8 11.82 -8.39 4.37
CA VAL A 8 11.73 -7.75 5.70
C VAL A 8 12.16 -6.27 5.64
N GLU A 9 13.30 -5.97 5.01
CA GLU A 9 13.78 -4.58 4.86
C GLU A 9 12.84 -3.72 4.02
N ARG A 10 12.26 -4.29 2.95
CA ARG A 10 11.25 -3.59 2.16
C ARG A 10 9.99 -3.33 2.99
N PHE A 11 9.54 -4.30 3.79
CA PHE A 11 8.40 -4.13 4.69
C PHE A 11 8.67 -3.05 5.77
N GLN A 12 9.86 -3.04 6.37
CA GLN A 12 10.25 -2.02 7.34
C GLN A 12 10.25 -0.61 6.73
N ARG A 13 10.75 -0.46 5.49
CA ARG A 13 10.65 0.83 4.78
C ARG A 13 9.20 1.26 4.53
N MET A 14 8.28 0.31 4.35
CA MET A 14 6.86 0.58 4.09
C MET A 14 6.07 0.96 5.35
N GLU A 15 6.47 0.52 6.54
CA GLU A 15 5.86 0.92 7.82
C GLU A 15 5.81 2.44 8.00
N HIS A 16 6.82 3.15 7.50
CA HIS A 16 7.00 4.59 7.71
C HIS A 16 6.41 5.46 6.59
N VAL A 17 6.01 4.89 5.45
CA VAL A 17 5.44 5.65 4.35
C VAL A 17 4.00 6.00 4.68
N ARG A 18 3.74 7.28 5.01
CA ARG A 18 2.41 7.78 5.30
C ARG A 18 1.53 7.84 4.06
N LEU A 19 0.27 7.49 4.24
CA LEU A 19 -0.78 7.68 3.25
C LEU A 19 -1.48 9.02 3.52
N PRO A 20 -1.70 9.85 2.48
CA PRO A 20 -2.61 10.99 2.58
C PRO A 20 -4.01 10.55 3.01
N ASN A 21 -4.65 11.32 3.90
CA ASN A 21 -5.98 11.01 4.44
C ASN A 21 -7.09 11.12 3.38
N ASP A 22 -6.83 11.83 2.29
CA ASP A 22 -7.73 12.15 1.18
C ASP A 22 -7.49 11.25 -0.06
N ILE A 23 -6.74 10.16 0.07
CA ILE A 23 -6.55 9.24 -1.07
C ILE A 23 -7.90 8.66 -1.51
N ASP A 24 -8.20 8.85 -2.79
CA ASP A 24 -9.20 8.08 -3.50
C ASP A 24 -8.54 6.85 -4.15
N TYR A 25 -8.71 5.70 -3.51
CA TYR A 25 -8.13 4.44 -3.99
C TYR A 25 -8.73 3.99 -5.34
N SER A 26 -9.90 4.48 -5.73
CA SER A 26 -10.52 4.15 -7.01
C SER A 26 -9.75 4.73 -8.21
N LEU A 27 -8.94 5.77 -7.99
CA LEU A 27 -8.10 6.41 -9.00
C LEU A 27 -6.79 5.64 -9.26
N ILE A 28 -6.52 4.59 -8.48
CA ILE A 28 -5.28 3.80 -8.61
C ILE A 28 -5.54 2.67 -9.59
N SER A 29 -5.11 2.87 -10.84
CA SER A 29 -5.19 1.86 -11.89
C SER A 29 -4.54 0.54 -11.47
N GLY A 30 -5.23 -0.57 -11.69
CA GLY A 30 -4.75 -1.93 -11.37
C GLY A 30 -5.14 -2.42 -9.98
N LEU A 31 -5.75 -1.60 -9.12
CA LEU A 31 -6.42 -2.10 -7.91
C LEU A 31 -7.76 -2.73 -8.28
N SER A 32 -8.05 -3.89 -7.68
CA SER A 32 -9.36 -4.51 -7.82
C SER A 32 -10.40 -3.75 -6.99
N ARG A 33 -11.69 -3.91 -7.33
CA ARG A 33 -12.79 -3.29 -6.57
C ARG A 33 -12.77 -3.70 -5.10
N GLU A 34 -12.51 -4.98 -4.82
CA GLU A 34 -12.40 -5.51 -3.45
C GLU A 34 -11.25 -4.84 -2.67
N VAL A 35 -10.10 -4.66 -3.30
CA VAL A 35 -8.95 -3.99 -2.68
C VAL A 35 -9.28 -2.52 -2.40
N CYS A 36 -9.86 -1.81 -3.37
CA CYS A 36 -10.29 -0.43 -3.19
C CYS A 36 -11.30 -0.30 -2.04
N GLU A 37 -12.28 -1.20 -1.95
CA GLU A 37 -13.28 -1.21 -0.90
C GLU A 37 -12.65 -1.44 0.48
N LYS A 38 -11.77 -2.43 0.61
CA LYS A 38 -11.04 -2.71 1.86
C LYS A 38 -10.19 -1.51 2.31
N LEU A 39 -9.43 -0.91 1.40
CA LEU A 39 -8.60 0.25 1.69
C LEU A 39 -9.45 1.47 2.06
N SER A 40 -10.56 1.70 1.36
CA SER A 40 -11.48 2.81 1.63
C SER A 40 -12.23 2.66 2.95
N ARG A 41 -12.52 1.41 3.35
CA ARG A 41 -13.16 1.10 4.63
C ARG A 41 -12.20 1.23 5.80
N VAL A 42 -10.99 0.67 5.68
CA VAL A 42 -9.99 0.68 6.77
C VAL A 42 -9.29 2.03 6.90
N LYS A 43 -9.11 2.76 5.79
CA LYS A 43 -8.37 4.02 5.69
C LYS A 43 -7.01 3.95 6.38
N PRO A 44 -6.10 3.07 5.91
CA PRO A 44 -4.79 2.91 6.53
C PRO A 44 -3.99 4.22 6.47
N ARG A 45 -3.27 4.53 7.55
CA ARG A 45 -2.40 5.71 7.69
C ARG A 45 -1.00 5.52 7.11
N SER A 46 -0.62 4.28 6.82
CA SER A 46 0.68 3.95 6.19
C SER A 46 0.59 2.75 5.25
N LEU A 47 1.58 2.60 4.36
CA LEU A 47 1.72 1.42 3.51
C LEU A 47 1.87 0.13 4.33
N GLY A 48 2.61 0.19 5.45
CA GLY A 48 2.75 -0.93 6.38
C GLY A 48 1.39 -1.36 6.94
N GLN A 49 0.56 -0.42 7.39
CA GLN A 49 -0.79 -0.74 7.85
C GLN A 49 -1.65 -1.34 6.73
N ALA A 50 -1.58 -0.78 5.52
CA ALA A 50 -2.31 -1.31 4.36
C ALA A 50 -1.91 -2.77 4.05
N SER A 51 -0.61 -3.10 4.18
CA SER A 51 -0.09 -4.44 3.90
C SER A 51 -0.57 -5.53 4.86
N ARG A 52 -1.01 -5.14 6.07
CA ARG A 52 -1.58 -6.05 7.07
C ARG A 52 -3.08 -6.30 6.91
N ILE A 53 -3.75 -5.57 6.03
CA ILE A 53 -5.19 -5.77 5.79
C ILE A 53 -5.39 -7.10 5.07
N ALA A 54 -6.27 -7.95 5.61
CA ALA A 54 -6.55 -9.27 5.05
C ALA A 54 -7.04 -9.19 3.59
N GLY A 55 -6.37 -9.94 2.71
CA GLY A 55 -6.64 -9.96 1.28
C GLY A 55 -6.08 -8.77 0.50
N ILE A 56 -5.22 -7.94 1.11
CA ILE A 56 -4.35 -7.04 0.37
C ILE A 56 -3.09 -7.79 -0.06
N THR A 57 -2.75 -7.70 -1.34
CA THR A 57 -1.61 -8.40 -1.93
C THR A 57 -0.37 -7.50 -2.00
N PRO A 58 0.85 -8.07 -2.05
CA PRO A 58 2.06 -7.29 -2.28
C PRO A 58 2.03 -6.45 -3.57
N ALA A 59 1.31 -6.91 -4.60
CA ALA A 59 1.13 -6.18 -5.85
C ALA A 59 0.30 -4.90 -5.65
N ALA A 60 -0.81 -4.98 -4.89
CA ALA A 60 -1.60 -3.81 -4.53
C ALA A 60 -0.79 -2.78 -3.73
N ILE A 61 0.05 -3.23 -2.80
CA ILE A 61 0.94 -2.35 -2.04
C ILE A 61 1.97 -1.67 -2.96
N ALA A 62 2.51 -2.39 -3.95
CA ALA A 62 3.44 -1.80 -4.92
C ALA A 62 2.77 -0.69 -5.75
N LEU A 63 1.55 -0.92 -6.24
CA LEU A 63 0.75 0.08 -6.96
C LEU A 63 0.49 1.31 -6.09
N LEU A 64 0.08 1.10 -4.84
CA LEU A 64 -0.16 2.19 -3.89
C LEU A 64 1.12 2.99 -3.62
N SER A 65 2.26 2.32 -3.45
CA SER A 65 3.56 2.98 -3.28
C SER A 65 3.96 3.84 -4.49
N PHE A 66 3.70 3.37 -5.71
CA PHE A 66 3.98 4.12 -6.93
C PHE A 66 3.07 5.35 -7.04
N TYR A 67 1.77 5.18 -6.76
CA TYR A 67 0.79 6.27 -6.78
C TYR A 67 1.18 7.43 -5.84
N ILE A 68 1.57 7.12 -4.60
CA ILE A 68 2.01 8.13 -3.62
C ILE A 68 3.26 8.86 -4.13
N LYS A 69 4.27 8.12 -4.60
CA LYS A 69 5.50 8.71 -5.15
C LYS A 69 5.20 9.67 -6.30
N LYS A 70 4.21 9.35 -7.15
CA LYS A 70 3.79 10.23 -8.25
C LYS A 70 3.08 11.50 -7.77
N LYS A 71 2.35 11.45 -6.65
CA LYS A 71 1.66 12.63 -6.07
C LYS A 71 2.61 13.53 -5.26
N SER A 72 3.76 13.01 -4.83
CA SER A 72 4.78 13.76 -4.08
C SER A 72 5.91 14.35 -4.93
N ALA A 73 5.93 14.07 -6.23
CA ALA A 73 6.87 14.63 -7.22
C ALA A 73 6.19 15.77 -7.99
#